data_AF-A0A956X408-F1
#
_entry.id   AF-A0A956X408-F1
#
_cell.length_a   1.000
_cell.length_b   1.000
_cell.length_c   1.000
_cell.angle_alpha   90.00
_cell.angle_beta   90.00
_cell.angle_gamma   90.00
#
_symmetry.space_group_name_H-M   'P 1'
#
loop_
_entity.id
_entity.type
_entity.pdbx_description
1 polymer ?
#
loop_
_entity_poly.entity_id
_entity_poly.type
_entity_poly.pdbx_seq_one_letter_code
_entity_poly.pdbx_strand_id
1 'polypeptide(L)'
;QRPLFAITAEEEILSSPFFNIFVTLPLGLYSDEEARTLFLARLKNTDISFGPALNQYLRFLVGPHPFFLHVAGYHAYQALLQNTSLETPEEFTQLDDPIEVEADSHLGYLWQNLTPEEQYVLAIADGSIDTLRLLEQQCLLVNEDGQYVYTSEILRRYVRRQDVRGLIQTGPFVIDQQRHQVWARGAELSLTTSQFNILMRLCQQPGQVVHGDDLETAVWGDVLVDDPDRLKTLIKRLRRAIAPYDNWIISERGVGYALRPPD
;
A
#
# COMPACT_ATOMS: atom_id res chain seq x y z
N GLN A 1 -12.73 -3.35 16.99
CA GLN A 1 -12.10 -4.43 17.79
C GLN A 1 -13.04 -4.84 18.91
N ARG A 2 -13.17 -6.14 19.21
CA ARG A 2 -13.84 -6.64 20.44
C ARG A 2 -12.76 -6.96 21.47
N PRO A 3 -12.92 -6.59 22.74
CA PRO A 3 -11.93 -6.93 23.76
C PRO A 3 -11.86 -8.45 23.94
N LEU A 4 -10.67 -8.98 24.24
CA LEU A 4 -10.42 -10.42 24.33
C LEU A 4 -11.40 -11.11 25.30
N PHE A 5 -11.67 -10.48 26.45
CA PHE A 5 -12.61 -10.98 27.44
C PHE A 5 -14.03 -11.15 26.88
N ALA A 6 -14.48 -10.34 25.92
CA ALA A 6 -15.82 -10.49 25.35
C ALA A 6 -15.96 -11.76 24.49
N ILE A 7 -14.83 -12.39 24.15
CA ILE A 7 -14.75 -13.61 23.34
C ILE A 7 -14.37 -14.80 24.23
N THR A 8 -13.63 -14.58 25.32
CA THR A 8 -13.01 -15.65 26.10
C THR A 8 -13.44 -15.71 27.58
N ALA A 9 -14.16 -14.71 28.11
CA ALA A 9 -14.52 -14.68 29.52
C ALA A 9 -15.75 -15.54 29.82
N GLU A 10 -15.68 -16.27 30.92
CA GLU A 10 -16.83 -16.96 31.51
C GLU A 10 -17.76 -15.96 32.21
N GLU A 11 -19.07 -16.23 32.23
CA GLU A 11 -20.09 -15.35 32.84
C GLU A 11 -19.78 -14.98 34.30
N GLU A 12 -19.17 -15.90 35.04
CA GLU A 12 -18.80 -15.72 36.44
C GLU A 12 -17.75 -14.61 36.62
N ILE A 13 -16.80 -14.49 35.69
CA ILE A 13 -15.78 -13.43 35.67
C ILE A 13 -16.42 -12.07 35.37
N LEU A 14 -17.35 -12.02 34.40
CA LEU A 14 -18.08 -10.80 34.03
C LEU A 14 -18.97 -10.27 35.17
N SER A 15 -19.47 -11.16 36.01
CA SER A 15 -20.29 -10.82 37.19
C SER A 15 -19.48 -10.33 38.40
N SER A 16 -18.15 -10.42 38.34
CA SER A 16 -17.27 -10.00 39.43
C SER A 16 -17.42 -8.50 39.72
N PRO A 17 -17.56 -8.07 40.99
CA PRO A 17 -17.58 -6.64 41.34
C PRO A 17 -16.23 -5.95 41.03
N PHE A 18 -15.18 -6.72 40.76
CA PHE A 18 -13.87 -6.24 40.34
C PHE A 18 -13.70 -6.24 38.80
N PHE A 19 -14.72 -6.58 38.01
CA PHE A 19 -14.56 -6.55 36.55
C PHE A 19 -14.24 -5.13 36.02
N ASN A 20 -14.60 -4.10 36.78
CA ASN A 20 -14.39 -2.69 36.43
C ASN A 20 -12.94 -2.20 36.66
N ILE A 21 -12.03 -3.04 37.19
CA ILE A 21 -10.62 -2.68 37.41
C ILE A 21 -9.70 -3.12 36.26
N PHE A 22 -10.25 -3.77 35.22
CA PHE A 22 -9.45 -4.18 34.06
C PHE A 22 -9.15 -3.00 33.13
N VAL A 23 -7.90 -2.91 32.71
CA VAL A 23 -7.45 -1.96 31.68
C VAL A 23 -7.50 -2.66 30.33
N THR A 24 -8.04 -1.99 29.32
CA THR A 24 -7.94 -2.47 27.93
C THR A 24 -6.52 -2.24 27.46
N LEU A 25 -5.80 -3.32 27.17
CA LEU A 25 -4.48 -3.28 26.54
C LEU A 25 -4.66 -3.49 25.03
N PRO A 26 -4.54 -2.44 24.20
CA PRO A 26 -4.53 -2.63 22.76
C PRO A 26 -3.25 -3.38 22.37
N LEU A 27 -3.41 -4.51 21.69
CA LEU A 27 -2.29 -5.20 21.07
C LEU A 27 -1.96 -4.46 19.77
N GLY A 28 -0.75 -3.91 19.70
CA GLY A 28 -0.26 -3.14 18.56
C GLY A 28 0.72 -3.92 17.69
N LEU A 29 1.35 -3.17 16.78
CA LEU A 29 2.49 -3.64 16.00
C LEU A 29 3.70 -3.91 16.90
N TYR A 30 4.55 -4.85 16.47
CA TYR A 30 5.87 -5.00 17.08
C TYR A 30 6.77 -3.80 16.78
N SER A 31 7.70 -3.53 17.70
CA SER A 31 8.89 -2.73 17.41
C SER A 31 9.78 -3.42 16.36
N ASP A 32 10.71 -2.66 15.77
CA ASP A 32 11.69 -3.22 14.83
C ASP A 32 12.47 -4.39 15.44
N GLU A 33 12.90 -4.24 16.70
CA GLU A 33 13.66 -5.23 17.44
C GLU A 33 12.84 -6.50 17.72
N GLU A 34 11.59 -6.36 18.16
CA GLU A 34 10.69 -7.50 18.38
C GLU A 34 10.43 -8.28 17.09
N ALA A 35 10.15 -7.58 15.98
CA ALA A 35 9.92 -8.19 14.68
C ALA A 35 11.16 -8.96 14.18
N ARG A 36 12.37 -8.41 14.35
CA ARG A 36 13.63 -9.09 14.01
C ARG A 36 13.86 -10.34 14.86
N THR A 37 13.60 -10.22 16.16
CA THR A 37 13.87 -11.28 17.14
C THR A 37 12.89 -12.44 17.03
N LEU A 38 11.66 -12.19 16.56
CA LEU A 38 10.64 -13.20 16.37
C LEU A 38 11.13 -14.41 15.56
N PHE A 39 11.72 -14.17 14.38
CA PHE A 39 12.22 -15.25 13.51
C PHE A 39 13.36 -16.01 14.17
N LEU A 40 14.32 -15.29 14.77
CA LEU A 40 15.45 -15.91 15.48
C LEU A 40 14.98 -16.82 16.62
N ALA A 41 14.01 -16.36 17.41
CA ALA A 41 13.45 -17.12 18.52
C ALA A 41 12.72 -18.38 18.03
N ARG A 42 11.95 -18.28 16.93
CA ARG A 42 11.20 -19.40 16.35
C ARG A 42 12.10 -20.46 15.71
N LEU A 43 13.22 -20.05 15.13
CA LEU A 43 14.14 -20.92 14.40
C LEU A 43 15.28 -21.48 15.25
N LYS A 44 15.45 -21.02 16.50
CA LYS A 44 16.59 -21.36 17.39
C LYS A 44 16.89 -22.86 17.51
N ASN A 45 15.87 -23.72 17.41
CA ASN A 45 15.99 -25.18 17.55
C ASN A 45 15.85 -25.91 16.21
N THR A 46 16.12 -25.23 15.09
CA THR A 46 16.05 -25.78 13.73
C THR A 46 17.38 -25.59 13.00
N ASP A 47 17.64 -26.41 11.98
CA ASP A 47 18.83 -26.25 11.11
C ASP A 47 18.66 -25.12 10.09
N ILE A 48 17.48 -24.51 10.03
CA ILE A 48 17.13 -23.45 9.09
C ILE A 48 17.33 -22.09 9.76
N SER A 49 17.93 -21.15 9.04
CA SER A 49 18.09 -19.77 9.48
C SER A 49 17.75 -18.82 8.35
N PHE A 50 17.20 -17.65 8.68
CA PHE A 50 16.94 -16.61 7.70
C PHE A 50 18.11 -15.63 7.67
N GLY A 51 18.72 -15.48 6.48
CA GLY A 51 19.74 -14.47 6.26
C GLY A 51 19.21 -13.04 6.50
N PRO A 52 20.09 -12.04 6.74
CA PRO A 52 19.68 -10.67 7.01
C PRO A 52 18.81 -10.06 5.91
N ALA A 53 19.12 -10.35 4.64
CA ALA A 53 18.37 -9.85 3.48
C ALA A 53 16.95 -10.44 3.43
N LEU A 54 16.81 -11.75 3.62
CA LEU A 54 15.50 -12.41 3.68
C LEU A 54 14.67 -11.88 4.87
N ASN A 55 15.27 -11.74 6.05
CA ASN A 55 14.60 -11.18 7.22
C ASN A 55 14.09 -9.76 6.95
N GLN A 56 14.92 -8.90 6.36
CA GLN A 56 14.52 -7.55 5.95
C GLN A 56 13.38 -7.58 4.92
N TYR A 57 13.46 -8.48 3.93
CA TYR A 57 12.42 -8.63 2.91
C TYR A 57 11.07 -9.02 3.51
N LEU A 58 11.02 -10.06 4.36
CA LEU A 58 9.77 -10.50 4.99
C LEU A 58 9.13 -9.38 5.81
N ARG A 59 9.94 -8.61 6.53
CA ARG A 59 9.49 -7.47 7.35
C ARG A 59 9.00 -6.30 6.49
N PHE A 60 9.62 -6.06 5.33
CA PHE A 60 9.10 -5.11 4.35
C PHE A 60 7.75 -5.58 3.79
N LEU A 61 7.66 -6.86 3.41
CA LEU A 61 6.50 -7.45 2.77
C LEU A 61 5.28 -7.39 3.69
N VAL A 62 5.40 -7.92 4.91
CA VAL A 62 4.27 -8.12 5.84
C VAL A 62 4.19 -7.11 6.98
N GLY A 63 5.17 -6.22 7.08
CA GLY A 63 5.25 -5.24 8.16
C GLY A 63 5.55 -5.85 9.53
N PRO A 64 5.44 -5.05 10.60
CA PRO A 64 5.68 -5.49 11.97
C PRO A 64 4.46 -6.15 12.63
N HIS A 65 3.43 -6.50 11.87
CA HIS A 65 2.21 -7.09 12.44
C HIS A 65 2.51 -8.53 12.91
N PRO A 66 2.29 -8.88 14.20
CA PRO A 66 2.69 -10.19 14.74
C PRO A 66 2.13 -11.38 13.94
N PHE A 67 0.84 -11.33 13.60
CA PHE A 67 0.20 -12.40 12.83
C PHE A 67 0.82 -12.57 11.42
N PHE A 68 1.00 -11.49 10.66
CA PHE A 68 1.54 -11.60 9.30
C PHE A 68 3.04 -11.93 9.29
N LEU A 69 3.80 -11.52 10.31
CA LEU A 69 5.18 -11.99 10.49
C LEU A 69 5.23 -13.50 10.68
N HIS A 70 4.32 -14.08 11.46
CA HIS A 70 4.22 -15.52 11.60
C HIS A 70 3.91 -16.23 10.27
N VAL A 71 2.96 -15.72 9.49
CA VAL A 71 2.62 -16.24 8.15
C VAL A 71 3.85 -16.19 7.23
N ALA A 72 4.53 -15.05 7.18
CA ALA A 72 5.73 -14.87 6.36
C ALA A 72 6.86 -15.83 6.76
N GLY A 73 7.11 -15.97 8.06
CA GLY A 73 8.12 -16.89 8.58
C GLY A 73 7.78 -18.35 8.29
N TYR A 74 6.49 -18.72 8.34
CA TYR A 74 6.05 -20.06 7.98
C TYR A 74 6.35 -20.39 6.51
N HIS A 75 5.96 -19.53 5.57
CA HIS A 75 6.20 -19.76 4.14
C HIS A 75 7.68 -19.76 3.77
N ALA A 76 8.46 -18.85 4.35
CA ALA A 76 9.92 -18.84 4.17
C ALA A 76 10.57 -20.13 4.70
N TYR A 77 10.13 -20.62 5.88
CA TYR A 77 10.62 -21.88 6.43
C TYR A 77 10.24 -23.08 5.57
N GLN A 78 9.00 -23.15 5.08
CA GLN A 78 8.55 -24.23 4.19
C GLN A 78 9.34 -24.26 2.88
N ALA A 79 9.60 -23.10 2.28
CA ALA A 79 10.40 -22.99 1.07
C ALA A 79 11.84 -23.52 1.29
N LEU A 80 12.49 -23.12 2.39
CA LEU A 80 13.84 -23.61 2.72
C LEU A 80 13.86 -25.11 3.03
N LEU A 81 12.83 -25.64 3.71
CA LEU A 81 12.68 -27.07 3.98
C LEU A 81 12.54 -27.89 2.68
N GLN A 82 11.97 -27.30 1.64
CA GLN A 82 11.83 -27.87 0.31
C GLN A 82 13.07 -27.66 -0.58
N ASN A 83 14.16 -27.11 -0.03
CA ASN A 83 15.40 -26.76 -0.72
C ASN A 83 15.24 -25.67 -1.80
N THR A 84 14.25 -24.79 -1.65
CA THR A 84 14.14 -23.58 -2.48
C THR A 84 15.26 -22.60 -2.11
N SER A 85 15.98 -22.10 -3.12
CA SER A 85 17.00 -21.05 -2.94
C SER A 85 16.34 -19.72 -2.59
N LEU A 86 16.81 -19.08 -1.51
CA LEU A 86 16.37 -17.77 -1.03
C LEU A 86 17.60 -16.96 -0.58
N GLU A 87 18.50 -16.66 -1.51
CA GLU A 87 19.71 -15.89 -1.24
C GLU A 87 19.64 -14.47 -1.83
N THR A 88 18.88 -14.30 -2.91
CA THR A 88 18.81 -13.06 -3.69
C THR A 88 17.44 -12.37 -3.60
N PRO A 89 17.36 -11.04 -3.75
CA PRO A 89 16.10 -10.30 -3.76
C PRO A 89 15.08 -10.80 -4.80
N GLU A 90 15.56 -11.22 -5.96
CA GLU A 90 14.72 -11.77 -7.04
C GLU A 90 14.05 -13.07 -6.60
N GLU A 91 14.78 -13.95 -5.89
CA GLU A 91 14.25 -15.21 -5.38
C GLU A 91 13.20 -15.00 -4.29
N PHE A 92 13.32 -13.94 -3.47
CA PHE A 92 12.38 -13.68 -2.38
C PHE A 92 10.96 -13.43 -2.88
N THR A 93 10.80 -12.93 -4.10
CA THR A 93 9.48 -12.66 -4.71
C THR A 93 8.62 -13.92 -4.85
N GLN A 94 9.23 -15.11 -4.86
CA GLN A 94 8.51 -16.39 -4.85
C GLN A 94 7.67 -16.60 -3.58
N LEU A 95 7.96 -15.85 -2.52
CA LEU A 95 7.21 -15.91 -1.26
C LEU A 95 5.97 -15.02 -1.27
N ASP A 96 5.84 -14.07 -2.21
CA ASP A 96 4.76 -13.08 -2.20
C ASP A 96 3.39 -13.74 -2.33
N ASP A 97 3.18 -14.51 -3.39
CA ASP A 97 1.91 -15.18 -3.67
C ASP A 97 1.39 -16.04 -2.51
N PRO A 98 2.16 -17.01 -1.97
CA PRO A 98 1.66 -17.86 -0.89
C PRO A 98 1.36 -17.07 0.41
N ILE A 99 2.17 -16.05 0.72
CA ILE A 99 1.95 -15.18 1.88
C ILE A 99 0.69 -14.32 1.68
N GLU A 100 0.54 -13.71 0.50
CA GLU A 100 -0.61 -12.87 0.18
C GLU A 100 -1.91 -13.66 0.20
N VAL A 101 -1.93 -14.87 -0.36
CA VAL A 101 -3.11 -15.75 -0.35
C VAL A 101 -3.58 -16.05 1.09
N GLU A 102 -2.65 -16.34 2.01
CA GLU A 102 -3.01 -16.60 3.41
C GLU A 102 -3.45 -15.32 4.14
N ALA A 103 -2.82 -14.18 3.84
CA ALA A 103 -3.16 -12.89 4.43
C ALA A 103 -4.51 -12.32 3.92
N ASP A 104 -4.92 -12.66 2.69
CA ASP A 104 -6.06 -12.05 1.99
C ASP A 104 -7.36 -12.14 2.79
N SER A 105 -7.63 -13.29 3.43
CA SER A 105 -8.82 -13.48 4.27
C SER A 105 -8.89 -12.52 5.46
N HIS A 106 -7.75 -12.24 6.11
CA HIS A 106 -7.65 -11.34 7.24
C HIS A 106 -7.78 -9.88 6.81
N LEU A 107 -7.10 -9.51 5.72
CA LEU A 107 -7.20 -8.17 5.14
C LEU A 107 -8.62 -7.90 4.61
N GLY A 108 -9.27 -8.91 4.02
CA GLY A 108 -10.67 -8.86 3.60
C GLY A 108 -11.64 -8.64 4.74
N TYR A 109 -11.46 -9.35 5.86
CA TYR A 109 -12.24 -9.10 7.06
C TYR A 109 -12.05 -7.67 7.58
N LEU A 110 -10.80 -7.18 7.67
CA LEU A 110 -10.53 -5.82 8.12
C LEU A 110 -11.21 -4.80 7.21
N TRP A 111 -11.02 -4.93 5.89
CA TRP A 111 -11.58 -4.04 4.87
C TRP A 111 -13.11 -3.95 4.92
N GLN A 112 -13.79 -5.09 5.05
CA GLN A 112 -15.26 -5.15 5.12
C GLN A 112 -15.83 -4.52 6.39
N ASN A 113 -15.03 -4.41 7.45
CA ASN A 113 -15.43 -3.76 8.70
C ASN A 113 -15.09 -2.26 8.73
N LEU A 114 -14.41 -1.73 7.71
CA LEU A 114 -14.19 -0.29 7.55
C LEU A 114 -15.45 0.37 6.96
N THR A 115 -15.74 1.57 7.44
CA THR A 115 -16.71 2.45 6.82
C THR A 115 -16.23 2.92 5.44
N PRO A 116 -17.12 3.37 4.55
CA PRO A 116 -16.70 3.91 3.25
C PRO A 116 -15.73 5.09 3.36
N GLU A 117 -15.84 5.90 4.43
CA GLU A 117 -14.90 6.99 4.70
C GLU A 117 -13.51 6.46 5.09
N GLU A 118 -13.45 5.47 5.98
CA GLU A 118 -12.18 4.83 6.35
C GLU A 118 -11.52 4.12 5.16
N GLN A 119 -12.30 3.46 4.30
CA GLN A 119 -11.80 2.87 3.05
C GLN A 119 -11.21 3.92 2.11
N TYR A 120 -11.90 5.05 1.96
CA TYR A 120 -11.41 6.19 1.18
C TYR A 120 -10.09 6.73 1.76
N VAL A 121 -10.05 7.04 3.06
CA VAL A 121 -8.85 7.57 3.74
C VAL A 121 -7.70 6.58 3.70
N LEU A 122 -7.97 5.28 3.89
CA LEU A 122 -6.95 4.24 3.80
C LEU A 122 -6.36 4.16 2.39
N ALA A 123 -7.19 4.25 1.35
CA ALA A 123 -6.74 4.18 -0.04
C ALA A 123 -5.81 5.32 -0.43
N ILE A 124 -6.12 6.55 -0.02
CA ILE A 124 -5.26 7.73 -0.25
C ILE A 124 -4.14 7.87 0.79
N ALA A 125 -4.24 7.14 1.92
CA ALA A 125 -3.41 7.27 3.12
C ALA A 125 -3.30 8.73 3.64
N ASP A 126 -4.41 9.46 3.53
CA ASP A 126 -4.54 10.88 3.86
C ASP A 126 -6.00 11.22 4.20
N GLY A 127 -6.25 12.27 4.98
CA GLY A 127 -7.60 12.66 5.38
C GLY A 127 -7.67 13.31 6.75
N SER A 128 -8.82 13.15 7.42
CA SER A 128 -9.01 13.72 8.75
C SER A 128 -8.09 13.06 9.78
N ILE A 129 -7.56 13.84 10.72
CA ILE A 129 -6.68 13.34 11.78
C ILE A 129 -7.36 12.24 12.60
N ASP A 130 -8.67 12.37 12.85
CA ASP A 130 -9.41 11.39 13.63
C ASP A 130 -9.51 10.04 12.89
N THR A 131 -9.83 10.07 11.59
CA THR A 131 -9.89 8.85 10.77
C THR A 131 -8.51 8.20 10.63
N LEU A 132 -7.45 8.99 10.43
CA LEU A 132 -6.08 8.49 10.35
C LEU A 132 -5.64 7.81 11.65
N ARG A 133 -5.95 8.42 12.81
CA ARG A 133 -5.68 7.82 14.12
C ARG A 133 -6.46 6.53 14.36
N LEU A 134 -7.70 6.43 13.87
CA LEU A 134 -8.47 5.19 13.93
C LEU A 134 -7.82 4.07 13.11
N LEU A 135 -7.39 4.37 11.89
CA LEU A 135 -6.67 3.42 11.03
C LEU A 135 -5.31 3.01 11.62
N GLU A 136 -4.63 3.93 12.31
CA GLU A 136 -3.40 3.66 13.05
C GLU A 136 -3.64 2.73 14.25
N GLN A 137 -4.69 2.96 15.04
CA GLN A 137 -5.10 2.06 16.14
C GLN A 137 -5.49 0.66 15.62
N GLN A 138 -5.97 0.58 14.39
CA GLN A 138 -6.26 -0.69 13.71
C GLN A 138 -5.02 -1.33 13.07
N CYS A 139 -3.83 -0.74 13.23
CA CYS A 139 -2.56 -1.22 12.68
C CYS A 139 -2.55 -1.29 11.14
N LEU A 140 -3.32 -0.43 10.47
CA LEU A 140 -3.39 -0.35 9.01
C LEU A 140 -2.46 0.74 8.45
N LEU A 141 -2.34 1.85 9.19
CA LEU A 141 -1.41 2.93 8.89
C LEU A 141 -0.46 3.17 10.06
N VAL A 142 0.68 3.79 9.81
CA VAL A 142 1.60 4.29 10.82
C VAL A 142 2.06 5.69 10.42
N ASN A 143 2.22 6.57 11.40
CA ASN A 143 2.77 7.91 11.16
C ASN A 143 4.30 7.85 11.16
N GLU A 144 4.91 8.09 10.00
CA GLU A 144 6.35 8.25 9.82
C GLU A 144 6.64 9.72 9.48
N ASP A 145 7.30 10.44 10.40
CA ASP A 145 7.72 11.83 10.23
C ASP A 145 6.60 12.80 9.76
N GLY A 146 5.37 12.58 10.22
CA GLY A 146 4.21 13.41 9.89
C GLY A 146 3.44 12.96 8.65
N GLN A 147 3.84 11.87 8.00
CA GLN A 147 3.12 11.25 6.89
C GLN A 147 2.61 9.86 7.28
N TYR A 148 1.37 9.56 6.91
CA TYR A 148 0.82 8.24 7.15
C TYR A 148 1.18 7.31 5.98
N VAL A 149 1.72 6.14 6.33
CA VAL A 149 2.09 5.10 5.38
C VAL A 149 1.45 3.77 5.77
N TYR A 150 1.28 2.88 4.80
CA TYR A 150 0.80 1.52 5.06
C TYR A 150 1.78 0.77 5.96
N THR A 151 1.25 0.00 6.89
CA THR A 151 2.07 -0.80 7.82
C THR A 151 2.80 -1.96 7.14
N SER A 152 2.38 -2.36 5.94
CA SER A 152 2.99 -3.42 5.15
C SER A 152 2.75 -3.25 3.66
N GLU A 153 3.64 -3.85 2.86
CA GLU A 153 3.50 -3.89 1.41
C GLU A 153 2.31 -4.76 0.97
N ILE A 154 2.03 -5.89 1.64
CA ILE A 154 0.84 -6.73 1.34
C ILE A 154 -0.47 -5.98 1.58
N LEU A 155 -0.55 -5.15 2.63
CA LEU A 155 -1.74 -4.33 2.89
C LEU A 155 -1.90 -3.28 1.79
N ARG A 156 -0.80 -2.62 1.42
CA ARG A 156 -0.80 -1.66 0.30
C ARG A 156 -1.32 -2.35 -0.97
N ARG A 157 -0.74 -3.48 -1.38
CA ARG A 157 -1.16 -4.24 -2.56
C ARG A 157 -2.63 -4.67 -2.48
N TYR A 158 -3.08 -5.13 -1.31
CA TYR A 158 -4.48 -5.48 -1.07
C TYR A 158 -5.43 -4.30 -1.31
N VAL A 159 -5.17 -3.14 -0.69
CA VAL A 159 -6.00 -1.93 -0.79
C VAL A 159 -6.04 -1.41 -2.23
N ARG A 160 -4.91 -1.49 -2.94
CA ARG A 160 -4.79 -1.07 -4.36
C ARG A 160 -5.61 -1.93 -5.33
N ARG A 161 -5.98 -3.16 -4.93
CA ARG A 161 -6.88 -4.04 -5.69
C ARG A 161 -8.36 -3.79 -5.41
N GLN A 162 -8.70 -3.02 -4.36
CA GLN A 162 -10.08 -2.75 -3.99
C GLN A 162 -10.69 -1.65 -4.86
N ASP A 163 -11.96 -1.80 -5.20
CA ASP A 163 -12.74 -0.73 -5.80
C ASP A 163 -13.19 0.24 -4.69
N VAL A 164 -12.68 1.47 -4.74
CA VAL A 164 -13.01 2.53 -3.79
C VAL A 164 -13.75 3.61 -4.52
N ARG A 165 -15.01 3.82 -4.14
CA ARG A 165 -15.92 4.71 -4.86
C ARG A 165 -15.32 6.10 -5.01
N GLY A 166 -15.24 6.57 -6.25
CA GLY A 166 -14.76 7.91 -6.59
C GLY A 166 -13.23 8.01 -6.77
N LEU A 167 -12.50 6.92 -6.52
CA LEU A 167 -11.06 6.87 -6.67
C LEU A 167 -10.65 6.03 -7.89
N ILE A 168 -9.65 6.50 -8.62
CA ILE A 168 -8.93 5.72 -9.62
C ILE A 168 -7.58 5.33 -9.02
N GLN A 169 -7.32 4.02 -9.01
CA GLN A 169 -6.11 3.44 -8.43
C GLN A 169 -5.22 2.87 -9.54
N THR A 170 -4.11 3.54 -9.86
CA THR A 170 -3.19 3.08 -10.91
C THR A 170 -1.74 3.32 -10.56
N GLY A 171 -0.92 2.26 -10.63
CA GLY A 171 0.51 2.36 -10.30
C GLY A 171 0.73 2.92 -8.88
N PRO A 172 1.56 3.96 -8.71
CA PRO A 172 1.74 4.62 -7.42
C PRO A 172 0.65 5.65 -7.10
N PHE A 173 -0.24 5.97 -8.06
CA PHE A 173 -1.16 7.10 -7.98
C PHE A 173 -2.57 6.71 -7.53
N VAL A 174 -3.15 7.47 -6.62
CA VAL A 174 -4.57 7.44 -6.27
C VAL A 174 -5.16 8.77 -6.71
N ILE A 175 -6.24 8.78 -7.48
CA ILE A 175 -6.83 10.01 -8.02
C ILE A 175 -8.29 10.11 -7.59
N ASP A 176 -8.65 11.24 -6.95
CA ASP A 176 -10.04 11.65 -6.80
C ASP A 176 -10.39 12.60 -7.95
N GLN A 177 -11.20 12.10 -8.89
CA GLN A 177 -11.62 12.88 -10.04
C GLN A 177 -12.47 14.09 -9.67
N GLN A 178 -13.35 13.96 -8.67
CA GLN A 178 -14.30 15.01 -8.31
C GLN A 178 -13.60 16.14 -7.58
N ARG A 179 -12.60 15.81 -6.76
CA ARG A 179 -11.82 16.79 -5.99
C ARG A 179 -10.62 17.35 -6.75
N HIS A 180 -10.29 16.80 -7.93
CA HIS A 180 -9.10 17.16 -8.69
C HIS A 180 -7.79 16.97 -7.88
N GLN A 181 -7.74 15.91 -7.07
CA GLN A 181 -6.61 15.62 -6.20
C GLN A 181 -5.93 14.31 -6.61
N VAL A 182 -4.61 14.25 -6.40
CA VAL A 182 -3.79 13.08 -6.70
C VAL A 182 -2.88 12.83 -5.52
N TRP A 183 -2.80 11.58 -5.08
CA TRP A 183 -1.84 11.13 -4.08
C TRP A 183 -0.88 10.14 -4.70
N ALA A 184 0.37 10.13 -4.23
CA ALA A 184 1.31 9.06 -4.49
C ALA A 184 1.94 8.59 -3.18
N ARG A 185 1.73 7.30 -2.85
CA ARG A 185 2.16 6.68 -1.58
C ARG A 185 1.84 7.52 -0.32
N GLY A 186 0.61 8.03 -0.21
CA GLY A 186 0.16 8.79 0.97
C GLY A 186 0.44 10.29 0.93
N ALA A 187 1.22 10.78 -0.04
CA ALA A 187 1.50 12.20 -0.20
C ALA A 187 0.65 12.81 -1.33
N GLU A 188 -0.09 13.89 -1.02
CA GLU A 188 -0.80 14.67 -2.04
C GLU A 188 0.19 15.37 -2.98
N LEU A 189 -0.07 15.30 -4.29
CA LEU A 189 0.72 15.92 -5.33
C LEU A 189 0.07 17.24 -5.78
N SER A 190 0.83 18.33 -5.64
CA SER A 190 0.42 19.66 -6.12
C SER A 190 0.55 19.77 -7.65
N LEU A 191 -0.51 19.40 -8.38
CA LEU A 191 -0.57 19.46 -9.84
C LEU A 191 -1.40 20.66 -10.33
N THR A 192 -0.95 21.29 -11.41
CA THR A 192 -1.80 22.21 -12.19
C THR A 192 -2.92 21.44 -12.89
N THR A 193 -4.00 22.12 -13.27
CA THR A 193 -5.13 21.51 -14.02
C THR A 193 -4.66 20.75 -15.26
N SER A 194 -3.73 21.31 -16.02
CA SER A 194 -3.17 20.65 -17.22
C SER A 194 -2.39 19.39 -16.87
N GLN A 195 -1.59 19.41 -15.80
CA GLN A 195 -0.85 18.23 -15.33
C GLN A 195 -1.79 17.14 -14.82
N PHE A 196 -2.82 17.54 -14.06
CA PHE A 196 -3.87 16.65 -13.58
C PHE A 196 -4.58 15.95 -14.74
N ASN A 197 -5.03 16.69 -15.75
CA ASN A 197 -5.76 16.12 -16.89
C ASN A 197 -4.92 15.09 -17.66
N ILE A 198 -3.63 15.37 -17.87
CA ILE A 198 -2.71 14.41 -18.51
C ILE A 198 -2.59 13.15 -17.65
N LEU A 199 -2.28 13.30 -16.36
CA LEU A 199 -2.06 12.15 -15.49
C LEU A 199 -3.34 11.31 -15.35
N MET A 200 -4.49 11.96 -15.19
CA MET A 200 -5.80 11.32 -15.16
C MET A 200 -6.04 10.48 -16.42
N ARG A 201 -5.80 11.05 -17.60
CA ARG A 201 -5.99 10.34 -18.87
C ARG A 201 -5.08 9.12 -18.99
N LEU A 202 -3.83 9.23 -18.55
CA LEU A 202 -2.90 8.10 -18.52
C LEU A 202 -3.34 7.02 -17.51
N CYS A 203 -3.85 7.41 -16.34
CA CYS A 203 -4.36 6.48 -15.32
C CYS A 203 -5.65 5.76 -15.74
N GLN A 204 -6.49 6.38 -16.58
CA GLN A 204 -7.70 5.73 -17.11
C GLN A 204 -7.40 4.61 -18.12
N GLN A 205 -6.21 4.63 -18.74
CA GLN A 205 -5.76 3.65 -19.73
C GLN A 205 -4.42 3.02 -19.30
N PRO A 206 -4.37 2.33 -18.15
CA PRO A 206 -3.12 1.82 -17.59
C PRO A 206 -2.45 0.83 -18.54
N GLY A 207 -1.14 0.99 -18.73
CA GLY A 207 -0.34 0.14 -19.63
C GLY A 207 -0.56 0.38 -21.12
N GLN A 208 -1.57 1.17 -21.52
CA GLN A 208 -1.84 1.50 -22.92
C GLN A 208 -1.17 2.82 -23.29
N VAL A 209 -0.81 2.94 -24.56
CA VAL A 209 -0.25 4.17 -25.11
C VAL A 209 -1.40 5.12 -25.44
N VAL A 210 -1.43 6.27 -24.77
CA VAL A 210 -2.33 7.37 -25.11
C VAL A 210 -1.66 8.24 -26.16
N HIS A 211 -2.36 8.48 -27.27
CA HIS A 211 -1.84 9.29 -28.36
C HIS A 211 -1.56 10.73 -27.93
N GLY A 212 -0.56 11.34 -28.56
CA GLY A 212 -0.23 12.75 -28.34
C GLY A 212 -1.46 13.65 -28.50
N ASP A 213 -2.13 13.52 -29.64
CA ASP A 213 -3.32 14.31 -29.99
C ASP A 213 -4.43 14.19 -28.93
N ASP A 214 -4.71 12.98 -28.42
CA ASP A 214 -5.70 12.77 -27.34
C ASP A 214 -5.32 13.51 -26.05
N LEU A 215 -4.04 13.52 -25.71
CA LEU A 215 -3.52 14.22 -24.54
C LEU A 215 -3.58 15.74 -24.73
N GLU A 216 -3.35 16.23 -25.95
CA GLU A 216 -3.50 17.65 -26.26
C GLU A 216 -4.96 18.09 -26.16
N THR A 217 -5.88 17.32 -26.74
CA THR A 217 -7.32 17.57 -26.65
C THR A 217 -7.81 17.56 -25.20
N ALA A 218 -7.30 16.65 -24.36
CA ALA A 218 -7.66 16.59 -22.95
C ALA A 218 -7.27 17.84 -22.13
N VAL A 219 -6.29 18.61 -22.60
CA VAL A 219 -5.79 19.80 -21.90
C VAL A 219 -6.26 21.10 -22.54
N TRP A 220 -6.29 21.16 -23.86
CA TRP A 220 -6.51 22.39 -24.64
C TRP A 220 -7.77 22.36 -25.50
N GLY A 221 -8.50 21.24 -25.54
CA GLY A 221 -9.66 21.04 -26.41
C GLY A 221 -9.26 21.05 -27.89
N ASP A 222 -10.20 21.46 -28.76
CA ASP A 222 -10.00 21.51 -30.22
C ASP A 222 -9.22 22.75 -30.69
N VAL A 223 -8.51 23.44 -29.78
CA VAL A 223 -7.76 24.65 -30.11
C VAL A 223 -6.46 24.26 -30.79
N LEU A 224 -6.42 24.37 -32.12
CA LEU A 224 -5.18 24.27 -32.89
C LEU A 224 -4.23 25.40 -32.50
N VAL A 225 -3.15 25.05 -31.80
CA VAL A 225 -2.01 25.92 -31.53
C VAL A 225 -0.79 25.31 -32.21
N ASP A 226 -0.09 26.12 -33.01
CA ASP A 226 1.11 25.69 -33.74
C ASP A 226 2.34 25.72 -32.80
N ASP A 227 2.32 24.86 -31.78
CA ASP A 227 3.44 24.62 -30.86
C ASP A 227 3.64 23.11 -30.66
N PRO A 228 4.47 22.46 -31.51
CA PRO A 228 4.65 21.00 -31.50
C PRO A 228 5.39 20.48 -30.25
N ASP A 229 5.93 21.36 -29.41
CA ASP A 229 6.66 21.00 -28.19
C ASP A 229 5.88 21.31 -26.91
N ARG A 230 4.67 21.84 -27.02
CA ARG A 230 3.82 22.20 -25.87
C ARG A 230 3.53 21.00 -24.99
N LEU A 231 3.10 19.87 -25.58
CA LEU A 231 2.85 18.63 -24.85
C LEU A 231 4.13 18.10 -24.19
N LYS A 232 5.25 18.07 -24.92
CA LYS A 232 6.54 17.61 -24.37
C LYS A 232 6.98 18.44 -23.16
N THR A 233 6.78 19.76 -23.22
CA THR A 233 7.07 20.68 -22.12
C THR A 233 6.16 20.41 -20.93
N LEU A 234 4.86 20.17 -21.15
CA LEU A 234 3.92 19.81 -20.10
C LEU A 234 4.29 18.47 -19.45
N ILE A 235 4.63 17.44 -20.22
CA ILE A 235 5.09 16.15 -19.72
C ILE A 235 6.37 16.29 -18.88
N LYS A 236 7.32 17.11 -19.33
CA LYS A 236 8.54 17.40 -18.57
C LYS A 236 8.23 18.04 -17.22
N ARG A 237 7.27 18.97 -17.17
CA ARG A 237 6.82 19.60 -15.92
C ARG A 237 6.05 18.61 -15.04
N LEU A 238 5.19 17.78 -15.63
CA LEU A 238 4.45 16.73 -14.92
C LEU A 238 5.42 15.75 -14.26
N ARG A 239 6.40 15.21 -14.99
CA ARG A 239 7.46 14.34 -14.45
C ARG A 239 8.12 14.93 -13.21
N ARG A 240 8.49 16.22 -13.26
CA ARG A 240 9.07 16.91 -12.10
C ARG A 240 8.10 17.02 -10.92
N ALA A 241 6.82 17.23 -11.19
CA ALA A 241 5.79 17.37 -10.15
C ALA A 241 5.42 16.02 -9.49
N ILE A 242 5.64 14.90 -10.18
CA ILE A 242 5.34 13.55 -9.67
C ILE A 242 6.58 12.79 -9.19
N ALA A 243 7.76 13.42 -9.14
CA ALA A 243 8.98 12.76 -8.67
C ALA A 243 8.78 12.19 -7.25
N PRO A 244 9.34 11.02 -6.92
CA PRO A 244 10.28 10.20 -7.70
C PRO A 244 9.61 9.21 -8.68
N TYR A 245 8.33 9.38 -9.00
CA TYR A 245 7.57 8.48 -9.87
C TYR A 245 7.60 8.92 -11.36
N ASP A 246 8.56 9.76 -11.75
CA ASP A 246 8.66 10.30 -13.11
C ASP A 246 8.92 9.24 -14.19
N ASN A 247 9.57 8.15 -13.80
CA ASN A 247 9.87 6.99 -14.65
C ASN A 247 8.66 6.10 -14.93
N TRP A 248 7.51 6.32 -14.28
CA TRP A 248 6.27 5.63 -14.60
C TRP A 248 5.62 6.14 -15.90
N ILE A 249 5.93 7.37 -16.30
CA ILE A 249 5.47 7.92 -17.58
C ILE A 249 6.50 7.55 -18.64
N ILE A 250 6.18 6.57 -19.48
CA ILE A 250 7.01 6.11 -20.59
C ILE A 250 6.65 6.89 -21.86
N SER A 251 7.68 7.28 -22.63
CA SER A 251 7.47 7.97 -23.91
C SER A 251 7.59 6.97 -25.05
N GLU A 252 6.54 6.84 -25.85
CA GLU A 252 6.53 6.01 -27.05
C GLU A 252 6.78 6.89 -28.28
N ARG A 253 7.96 6.75 -28.88
CA ARG A 253 8.44 7.65 -29.93
C ARG A 253 7.47 7.66 -31.12
N GLY A 254 6.96 8.85 -31.43
CA GLY A 254 6.04 9.06 -32.57
C GLY A 254 4.60 8.60 -32.32
N VAL A 255 4.27 8.13 -31.11
CA VAL A 255 2.92 7.66 -30.78
C VAL A 255 2.31 8.48 -29.65
N GLY A 256 2.99 8.60 -28.51
CA GLY A 256 2.47 9.28 -27.33
C GLY A 256 3.12 8.82 -26.04
N TYR A 257 2.30 8.64 -24.99
CA TYR A 257 2.79 8.33 -23.64
C TYR A 257 1.95 7.23 -22.98
N ALA A 258 2.60 6.43 -22.14
CA ALA A 258 1.95 5.38 -21.37
C ALA A 258 2.31 5.49 -19.89
N LEU A 259 1.39 5.09 -19.02
CA LEU A 259 1.66 4.90 -17.60
C LEU A 259 1.84 3.41 -17.31
N ARG A 260 3.08 3.01 -17.00
CA ARG A 260 3.43 1.62 -16.66
C ARG A 260 4.65 1.58 -15.75
N PRO A 261 4.88 0.48 -15.02
CA PRO A 261 6.10 0.32 -14.23
C PRO A 261 7.35 0.54 -15.11
N PRO A 262 8.41 1.16 -14.58
CA PRO A 262 9.70 1.23 -15.26
C PRO A 262 10.27 -0.19 -15.44
N ASP A 263 10.93 -0.43 -16.58
CA ASP A 263 11.71 -1.66 -16.82
C ASP A 263 12.94 -1.74 -15.91
#